data_AF-A0A8T0I6H1-F1
#
_entry.id   AF-A0A8T0I6H1-F1
#
_cell.length_a   1.000
_cell.length_b   1.000
_cell.length_c   1.000
_cell.angle_alpha   90.00
_cell.angle_beta   90.00
_cell.angle_gamma   90.00
#
_symmetry.space_group_name_H-M   'P 1'
#
loop_
_entity.id
_entity.type
_entity.pdbx_description
1 polymer ?
#
loop_
_entity_poly.entity_id
_entity_poly.type
_entity_poly.pdbx_seq_one_letter_code
_entity_poly.pdbx_strand_id
1 'polypeptide(L)'
;MQVMAQVGYQYPAAAGGRVPGVLEAVDGCSSSTASSSLQLHGGGMRSGAMSVKLRCCGSLFLECGRGRNGGRVRRRGAAVVPVIVGCSGFEFPPDALFLGFDSSTQSLKVTAIDSELRLVKTAKVNYDADLKHYGTKDGVHRDPHVKGRYTAPALMWVEALDMMLTKLAEDGFPFHKVYAISGSAQQHGSVFWAQGARDSLLKNLDPSKSLLSQLQNAFATKESPMWMDSTTSAQCHAIEEALGGAAGVTALTGSRSLERYTGPQIRRIYETQEDVYHATERVSLISSFMASLLLGDYAAIDHSDAAGMTLMDLHHRNWSPDALNATAPGLLDKLGPLALPHSIAGKLHPYYVERYNFSPNCQIVTWSGDNPCSLAGPFHSYPPS
;
A
#
# COMPACT_ATOMS: atom_id res chain seq x y z
N MET A 1 13.83 0.46 -6.17
CA MET A 1 13.84 -0.93 -5.67
C MET A 1 12.50 -1.33 -5.12
N GLN A 2 11.86 -0.56 -4.23
CA GLN A 2 10.57 -0.94 -3.63
C GLN A 2 9.43 -1.16 -4.64
N VAL A 3 9.26 -0.28 -5.64
CA VAL A 3 8.26 -0.46 -6.71
C VAL A 3 8.48 -1.77 -7.46
N MET A 4 9.72 -2.08 -7.82
CA MET A 4 10.09 -3.32 -8.54
C MET A 4 10.06 -4.56 -7.65
N ALA A 5 10.43 -4.44 -6.38
CA ALA A 5 10.35 -5.52 -5.40
C ALA A 5 8.90 -5.85 -5.05
N GLN A 6 8.00 -4.86 -5.07
CA GLN A 6 6.56 -5.06 -4.89
C GLN A 6 5.91 -5.59 -6.19
N VAL A 7 6.30 -5.10 -7.36
CA VAL A 7 5.75 -5.58 -8.66
C VAL A 7 6.30 -6.96 -9.07
N GLY A 8 7.52 -7.31 -8.64
CA GLY A 8 8.26 -8.50 -9.08
C GLY A 8 8.26 -9.71 -8.13
N TYR A 9 7.62 -9.65 -6.95
CA TYR A 9 7.65 -10.75 -5.97
C TYR A 9 6.26 -11.23 -5.55
N GLN A 10 5.79 -12.31 -6.18
CA GLN A 10 4.86 -13.26 -5.55
C GLN A 10 5.70 -14.36 -4.89
N TYR A 11 5.68 -14.46 -3.57
CA TYR A 11 6.24 -15.63 -2.89
C TYR A 11 5.40 -16.87 -3.22
N PRO A 12 6.01 -18.02 -3.58
CA PRO A 12 5.29 -19.29 -3.54
C PRO A 12 4.94 -19.60 -2.07
N ALA A 13 3.69 -19.97 -1.83
CA ALA A 13 3.24 -20.45 -0.53
C ALA A 13 4.16 -21.58 -0.05
N ALA A 14 4.71 -21.45 1.15
CA ALA A 14 5.53 -22.47 1.76
C ALA A 14 4.69 -23.74 1.96
N ALA A 15 4.95 -24.77 1.15
CA ALA A 15 4.46 -26.12 1.39
C ALA A 15 5.29 -26.72 2.53
N GLY A 16 4.71 -26.84 3.73
CA GLY A 16 5.39 -27.52 4.82
C GLY A 16 4.72 -27.40 6.18
N GLY A 17 3.68 -28.21 6.42
CA GLY A 17 3.13 -28.42 7.77
C GLY A 17 1.86 -29.27 7.73
N ARG A 18 1.98 -30.58 8.01
CA ARG A 18 0.81 -31.44 8.23
C ARG A 18 0.20 -31.10 9.59
N VAL A 19 -1.09 -30.78 9.62
CA VAL A 19 -1.93 -30.88 10.82
C VAL A 19 -3.25 -31.55 10.40
N PRO A 20 -3.80 -32.53 11.16
CA PRO A 20 -4.97 -33.30 10.75
C PRO A 20 -6.25 -32.46 10.87
N GLY A 21 -7.20 -32.75 9.98
CA GLY A 21 -8.33 -31.89 9.67
C GLY A 21 -9.49 -31.88 10.67
N VAL A 22 -10.36 -30.90 10.46
CA VAL A 22 -11.81 -30.97 10.67
C VAL A 22 -12.44 -30.20 9.50
N LEU A 23 -13.30 -30.89 8.74
CA LEU A 23 -14.11 -30.36 7.65
C LEU A 23 -15.45 -29.95 8.24
N GLU A 24 -15.86 -28.69 8.08
CA GLU A 24 -17.27 -28.33 8.04
C GLU A 24 -17.54 -27.53 6.75
N ALA A 25 -18.55 -28.01 6.03
CA ALA A 25 -18.99 -27.49 4.74
C ALA A 25 -20.11 -26.47 4.94
N VAL A 26 -20.11 -25.39 4.16
CA VAL A 26 -21.30 -24.59 3.91
C VAL A 26 -21.40 -24.31 2.41
N ASP A 27 -22.45 -24.86 1.80
CA ASP A 27 -22.82 -24.76 0.39
C ASP A 27 -23.50 -23.43 0.06
N GLY A 28 -23.34 -22.96 -1.18
CA GLY A 28 -24.29 -22.02 -1.81
C GLY A 28 -23.71 -21.14 -2.91
N CYS A 29 -23.67 -21.60 -4.17
CA CYS A 29 -23.50 -20.71 -5.33
C CYS A 29 -24.23 -21.24 -6.57
N SER A 30 -25.13 -20.42 -7.13
CA SER A 30 -25.94 -20.68 -8.33
C SER A 30 -25.28 -20.15 -9.61
N SER A 31 -25.37 -20.94 -10.68
CA SER A 31 -24.68 -20.80 -11.98
C SER A 31 -25.42 -19.97 -13.04
N SER A 32 -24.68 -19.30 -13.92
CA SER A 32 -25.09 -19.04 -15.32
C SER A 32 -23.90 -19.10 -16.29
N THR A 33 -24.09 -19.67 -17.48
CA THR A 33 -23.07 -19.92 -18.52
C THR A 33 -23.56 -19.41 -19.88
N ALA A 34 -22.66 -18.81 -20.69
CA ALA A 34 -22.87 -18.50 -22.10
C ALA A 34 -21.71 -19.05 -22.95
N SER A 35 -21.99 -19.57 -24.15
CA SER A 35 -21.00 -20.13 -25.09
C SER A 35 -21.04 -19.44 -26.45
N SER A 36 -19.90 -19.25 -27.10
CA SER A 36 -19.79 -18.94 -28.53
C SER A 36 -18.73 -19.83 -29.21
N SER A 37 -19.00 -20.26 -30.43
CA SER A 37 -18.22 -21.23 -31.22
C SER A 37 -17.56 -20.59 -32.44
N LEU A 38 -16.28 -20.89 -32.71
CA LEU A 38 -15.60 -20.56 -33.96
C LEU A 38 -15.19 -21.86 -34.68
N GLN A 39 -15.54 -21.99 -35.97
CA GLN A 39 -15.20 -23.13 -36.84
C GLN A 39 -13.89 -22.88 -37.61
N LEU A 40 -13.06 -23.91 -37.76
CA LEU A 40 -12.01 -23.98 -38.78
C LEU A 40 -12.15 -25.29 -39.57
N HIS A 41 -12.03 -25.18 -40.90
CA HIS A 41 -12.10 -26.27 -41.89
C HIS A 41 -10.73 -26.94 -42.08
N GLY A 42 -10.71 -28.28 -42.18
CA GLY A 42 -9.56 -29.03 -42.72
C GLY A 42 -9.48 -30.49 -42.29
N GLY A 43 -9.86 -31.42 -43.17
CA GLY A 43 -9.19 -32.72 -43.38
C GLY A 43 -9.27 -33.82 -42.30
N GLY A 44 -10.38 -34.57 -42.29
CA GLY A 44 -10.44 -36.03 -42.11
C GLY A 44 -9.69 -36.73 -40.96
N MET A 45 -10.36 -36.94 -39.82
CA MET A 45 -10.58 -38.26 -39.17
C MET A 45 -11.30 -38.09 -37.83
N ARG A 46 -12.46 -38.77 -37.70
CA ARG A 46 -13.29 -39.14 -36.52
C ARG A 46 -13.37 -38.20 -35.31
N SER A 47 -14.60 -37.74 -35.08
CA SER A 47 -15.10 -36.90 -33.99
C SER A 47 -15.05 -37.55 -32.60
N GLY A 48 -14.43 -36.86 -31.65
CA GLY A 48 -14.74 -36.95 -30.22
C GLY A 48 -14.99 -35.55 -29.68
N ALA A 49 -16.23 -35.24 -29.29
CA ALA A 49 -16.58 -33.94 -28.72
C ALA A 49 -16.09 -33.87 -27.27
N MET A 50 -15.13 -32.99 -26.98
CA MET A 50 -14.70 -32.68 -25.62
C MET A 50 -15.20 -31.28 -25.25
N SER A 51 -16.19 -31.22 -24.35
CA SER A 51 -16.68 -29.96 -23.76
C SER A 51 -15.70 -29.52 -22.68
N VAL A 52 -15.03 -28.38 -22.87
CA VAL A 52 -14.19 -27.76 -21.83
C VAL A 52 -15.05 -26.77 -21.04
N LYS A 53 -15.38 -27.12 -19.79
CA LYS A 53 -15.88 -26.17 -18.79
C LYS A 53 -14.68 -25.54 -18.10
N LEU A 54 -14.44 -24.25 -18.34
CA LEU A 54 -13.52 -23.45 -17.53
C LEU A 54 -14.17 -23.16 -16.16
N ARG A 55 -13.72 -23.88 -15.12
CA ARG A 55 -13.77 -23.39 -13.75
C ARG A 55 -12.40 -22.83 -13.41
N CYS A 56 -12.36 -21.54 -13.09
CA CYS A 56 -11.17 -20.88 -12.60
C CYS A 56 -10.97 -21.28 -11.12
N CYS A 57 -10.24 -22.36 -10.89
CA CYS A 57 -9.57 -22.66 -9.63
C CYS A 57 -8.27 -23.38 -9.97
N GLY A 58 -7.18 -22.95 -9.35
CA GLY A 58 -5.81 -23.32 -9.71
C GLY A 58 -5.47 -24.80 -9.60
N SER A 59 -4.25 -25.08 -10.10
CA SER A 59 -3.53 -26.36 -10.12
C SER A 59 -3.77 -27.24 -11.35
N LEU A 60 -2.95 -27.02 -12.39
CA LEU A 60 -2.74 -28.01 -13.45
C LEU A 60 -1.74 -29.07 -12.94
N PHE A 61 -2.21 -30.27 -12.61
CA PHE A 61 -1.36 -31.45 -12.49
C PHE A 61 -1.33 -32.18 -13.84
N LEU A 62 -0.17 -32.23 -14.48
CA LEU A 62 0.10 -33.13 -15.61
C LEU A 62 0.61 -34.46 -15.04
N GLU A 63 -0.29 -35.42 -14.83
CA GLU A 63 0.11 -36.83 -14.68
C GLU A 63 0.45 -37.38 -16.07
N CYS A 64 1.75 -37.59 -16.34
CA CYS A 64 2.18 -38.36 -17.50
C CYS A 64 2.00 -39.85 -17.19
N GLY A 65 1.00 -40.46 -17.82
CA GLY A 65 0.64 -41.86 -17.65
C GLY A 65 1.81 -42.81 -17.93
N ARG A 66 1.97 -43.82 -17.07
CA ARG A 66 2.89 -44.94 -17.26
C ARG A 66 2.48 -45.76 -18.49
N GLY A 67 3.18 -45.57 -19.60
CA GLY A 67 3.32 -46.57 -20.65
C GLY A 67 4.72 -47.19 -20.62
N ARG A 68 4.87 -48.40 -20.06
CA ARG A 68 6.03 -49.26 -20.34
C ARG A 68 5.59 -50.36 -21.31
N ASN A 69 5.98 -50.21 -22.57
CA ASN A 69 6.64 -51.29 -23.30
C ASN A 69 8.12 -50.93 -23.42
N GLY A 70 8.98 -51.92 -23.22
CA GLY A 70 10.39 -51.75 -22.90
C GLY A 70 11.27 -51.19 -24.01
N GLY A 71 12.28 -50.41 -23.61
CA GLY A 71 13.40 -50.00 -24.46
C GLY A 71 14.42 -49.20 -23.66
N ARG A 72 15.61 -49.77 -23.41
CA ARG A 72 16.75 -49.08 -22.78
C ARG A 72 17.36 -48.10 -23.79
N VAL A 73 17.47 -46.82 -23.43
CA VAL A 73 18.38 -45.87 -24.10
C VAL A 73 19.32 -45.24 -23.07
N ARG A 74 20.61 -45.27 -23.41
CA ARG A 74 21.76 -44.82 -22.60
C ARG A 74 21.72 -43.31 -22.37
N ARG A 75 22.02 -42.89 -21.12
CA ARG A 75 22.26 -41.49 -20.72
C ARG A 75 23.53 -40.95 -21.38
N ARG A 76 23.43 -39.80 -22.05
CA ARG A 76 24.51 -38.82 -22.20
C ARG A 76 23.94 -37.45 -21.82
N GLY A 77 24.69 -36.73 -20.98
CA GLY A 77 24.24 -35.50 -20.35
C GLY A 77 23.95 -34.38 -21.34
N ALA A 78 22.80 -33.77 -21.19
CA ALA A 78 22.57 -32.38 -21.55
C ALA A 78 22.39 -31.64 -20.23
N ALA A 79 23.22 -30.61 -20.00
CA ALA A 79 23.01 -29.69 -18.91
C ALA A 79 21.66 -29.00 -19.14
N VAL A 80 20.67 -29.32 -18.29
CA VAL A 80 19.43 -28.55 -18.24
C VAL A 80 19.77 -27.29 -17.45
N VAL A 81 20.03 -26.20 -18.17
CA VAL A 81 20.01 -24.87 -17.57
C VAL A 81 18.55 -24.65 -17.14
N PRO A 82 18.26 -24.45 -15.85
CA PRO A 82 16.91 -24.16 -15.42
C PRO A 82 16.55 -22.77 -15.97
N VAL A 83 15.74 -22.74 -17.02
CA VAL A 83 15.00 -21.52 -17.37
C VAL A 83 14.01 -21.32 -16.24
N ILE A 84 14.29 -20.36 -15.38
CA ILE A 84 13.33 -19.87 -14.39
C ILE A 84 12.21 -19.20 -15.19
N VAL A 85 11.14 -19.94 -15.44
CA VAL A 85 9.90 -19.36 -15.98
C VAL A 85 9.17 -18.73 -14.79
N GLY A 86 9.47 -17.45 -14.53
CA GLY A 86 8.68 -16.63 -13.62
C GLY A 86 7.24 -16.50 -14.13
N CYS A 87 6.27 -16.77 -13.26
CA CYS A 87 4.86 -16.66 -13.60
C CYS A 87 4.45 -15.18 -13.80
N SER A 88 3.72 -14.93 -14.90
CA SER A 88 3.11 -13.68 -15.39
C SER A 88 4.04 -12.50 -15.79
N GLY A 89 4.63 -12.58 -16.98
CA GLY A 89 4.30 -11.73 -18.15
C GLY A 89 4.06 -10.22 -18.02
N PHE A 90 4.62 -9.51 -17.03
CA PHE A 90 4.63 -8.05 -17.04
C PHE A 90 5.84 -7.55 -17.85
N GLU A 91 5.64 -7.34 -19.15
CA GLU A 91 6.57 -6.56 -19.97
C GLU A 91 6.22 -5.07 -19.85
N PHE A 92 7.07 -4.32 -19.16
CA PHE A 92 7.06 -2.85 -19.22
C PHE A 92 8.04 -2.39 -20.32
N PRO A 93 7.86 -1.17 -20.87
CA PRO A 93 8.78 -0.62 -21.85
C PRO A 93 10.24 -0.67 -21.36
N PRO A 94 11.23 -0.96 -22.22
CA PRO A 94 12.64 -1.01 -21.82
C PRO A 94 13.13 0.29 -21.17
N ASP A 95 12.55 1.43 -21.56
CA ASP A 95 12.86 2.76 -21.01
C ASP A 95 11.91 3.20 -19.89
N ALA A 96 11.14 2.27 -19.31
CA ALA A 96 10.24 2.54 -18.19
C ALA A 96 10.99 3.06 -16.96
N LEU A 97 10.36 4.03 -16.30
CA LEU A 97 10.81 4.61 -15.04
C LEU A 97 9.88 4.23 -13.89
N PHE A 98 10.45 4.17 -12.69
CA PHE A 98 9.74 3.85 -11.46
C PHE A 98 10.09 4.90 -10.40
N LEU A 99 9.06 5.50 -9.80
CA LEU A 99 9.25 6.50 -8.75
C LEU A 99 9.03 5.89 -7.37
N GLY A 100 10.04 6.05 -6.50
CA GLY A 100 9.94 5.78 -5.08
C GLY A 100 9.97 7.08 -4.29
N PHE A 101 8.90 7.38 -3.56
CA PHE A 101 8.85 8.53 -2.65
C PHE A 101 9.20 8.13 -1.21
N ASP A 102 9.70 9.07 -0.43
CA ASP A 102 9.92 8.95 1.01
C ASP A 102 9.39 10.20 1.72
N SER A 103 8.20 10.10 2.32
CA SER A 103 7.58 11.15 3.14
C SER A 103 8.03 11.02 4.60
N SER A 104 9.28 11.43 4.84
CA SER A 104 9.91 11.41 6.16
C SER A 104 9.42 12.56 7.05
N THR A 105 9.88 12.61 8.31
CA THR A 105 9.56 13.70 9.24
C THR A 105 9.98 15.09 8.76
N GLN A 106 11.14 15.21 8.11
CA GLN A 106 11.74 16.52 7.78
C GLN A 106 11.67 16.88 6.28
N SER A 107 11.28 15.93 5.44
CA SER A 107 11.32 16.12 4.00
C SER A 107 10.51 15.10 3.23
N LEU A 108 10.07 15.50 2.05
CA LEU A 108 9.65 14.60 0.99
C LEU A 108 10.85 14.39 0.05
N LYS A 109 11.19 13.14 -0.22
CA LYS A 109 12.21 12.77 -1.22
C LYS A 109 11.58 11.94 -2.32
N VAL A 110 12.19 11.98 -3.49
CA VAL A 110 11.85 11.10 -4.61
C VAL A 110 13.12 10.53 -5.21
N THR A 111 13.05 9.26 -5.60
CA THR A 111 14.07 8.54 -6.35
C THR A 111 13.42 7.93 -7.58
N ALA A 112 13.95 8.26 -8.76
CA ALA A 112 13.59 7.65 -10.02
C ALA A 112 14.65 6.60 -10.40
N ILE A 113 14.20 5.41 -10.77
CA ILE A 113 15.04 4.35 -11.31
C ILE A 113 14.51 3.88 -12.65
N ASP A 114 15.38 3.29 -13.46
CA ASP A 114 15.00 2.62 -14.69
C ASP A 114 14.66 1.13 -14.48
N SER A 115 14.30 0.46 -15.57
CA SER A 115 14.01 -0.97 -15.66
C SER A 115 15.17 -1.88 -15.25
N GLU A 116 16.42 -1.38 -15.31
CA GLU A 116 17.64 -2.05 -14.87
C GLU A 116 18.00 -1.73 -13.41
N LEU A 117 17.08 -1.08 -12.67
CA LEU A 117 17.26 -0.65 -11.27
C LEU A 117 18.37 0.39 -11.07
N ARG A 118 18.80 1.07 -12.14
CA ARG A 118 19.81 2.12 -12.05
C ARG A 118 19.17 3.43 -11.63
N LEU A 119 19.91 4.20 -10.84
CA LEU A 119 19.48 5.53 -10.40
C LEU A 119 19.45 6.50 -11.59
N VAL A 120 18.28 7.11 -11.83
CA VAL A 120 18.10 8.12 -12.90
C VAL A 120 18.08 9.53 -12.32
N LYS A 121 17.34 9.75 -11.24
CA LYS A 121 17.17 11.08 -10.63
C LYS A 121 16.86 10.95 -9.15
N THR A 122 17.32 11.92 -8.36
CA THR A 122 16.80 12.17 -7.01
C THR A 122 16.39 13.62 -6.87
N ALA A 123 15.41 13.89 -6.02
CA ALA A 123 15.07 15.23 -5.59
C ALA A 123 14.55 15.21 -4.15
N LYS A 124 14.59 16.39 -3.51
CA LYS A 124 14.19 16.61 -2.13
C LYS A 124 13.46 17.94 -2.02
N VAL A 125 12.42 17.96 -1.20
CA VAL A 125 11.78 19.14 -0.61
C VAL A 125 11.96 19.02 0.91
N ASN A 126 12.68 19.96 1.50
CA ASN A 126 12.89 20.06 2.94
C ASN A 126 11.79 20.96 3.54
N TYR A 127 11.04 20.45 4.53
CA TYR A 127 9.87 21.16 5.03
C TYR A 127 10.22 22.51 5.67
N ASP A 128 11.21 22.56 6.56
CA ASP A 128 11.57 23.80 7.25
C ASP A 128 12.24 24.81 6.30
N ALA A 129 12.99 24.34 5.31
CA ALA A 129 13.72 25.22 4.39
C ALA A 129 12.85 25.72 3.24
N ASP A 130 12.01 24.85 2.67
CA ASP A 130 11.27 25.13 1.44
C ASP A 130 9.81 25.54 1.73
N LEU A 131 9.26 25.18 2.89
CA LEU A 131 7.86 25.43 3.27
C LEU A 131 7.76 26.22 4.60
N LYS A 132 8.59 27.26 4.73
CA LYS A 132 8.76 28.05 5.96
C LYS A 132 7.47 28.60 6.57
N HIS A 133 6.45 28.86 5.76
CA HIS A 133 5.17 29.42 6.22
C HIS A 133 4.37 28.48 7.12
N TYR A 134 4.67 27.17 7.14
CA TYR A 134 4.07 26.28 8.13
C TYR A 134 4.65 26.49 9.54
N GLY A 135 5.83 27.10 9.69
CA GLY A 135 6.41 27.39 11.00
C GLY A 135 6.89 26.16 11.76
N THR A 136 7.21 25.07 11.06
CA THR A 136 7.76 23.84 11.66
C THR A 136 9.21 24.00 12.11
N LYS A 137 9.61 23.14 13.05
CA LYS A 137 11.01 22.91 13.41
C LYS A 137 11.29 21.41 13.41
N ASP A 138 12.27 21.00 12.63
CA ASP A 138 12.53 19.61 12.28
C ASP A 138 11.30 18.95 11.64
N GLY A 139 10.53 19.70 10.84
CA GLY A 139 9.33 19.23 10.16
C GLY A 139 8.09 19.01 11.04
N VAL A 140 8.13 19.46 12.31
CA VAL A 140 7.01 19.32 13.25
C VAL A 140 6.75 20.57 14.07
N HIS A 141 5.53 20.66 14.59
CA HIS A 141 5.13 21.53 15.68
C HIS A 141 5.31 20.81 17.01
N ARG A 142 5.92 21.51 17.97
CA ARG A 142 6.05 21.06 19.36
C ARG A 142 5.16 21.95 20.20
N ASP A 143 4.18 21.35 20.89
CA ASP A 143 3.28 22.13 21.75
C ASP A 143 4.08 22.65 22.97
N PRO A 144 4.15 23.97 23.20
CA PRO A 144 4.90 24.52 24.33
C PRO A 144 4.19 24.28 25.66
N HIS A 145 2.90 23.94 25.66
CA HIS A 145 2.07 23.77 26.85
C HIS A 145 1.82 22.29 27.19
N VAL A 146 1.89 21.39 26.20
CA VAL A 146 1.69 19.95 26.39
C VAL A 146 2.98 19.19 26.10
N LYS A 147 3.70 18.81 27.17
CA LYS A 147 4.95 18.04 27.07
C LYS A 147 4.71 16.74 26.29
N GLY A 148 5.54 16.51 25.27
CA GLY A 148 5.49 15.30 24.46
C GLY A 148 4.48 15.36 23.31
N ARG A 149 3.78 16.49 23.09
CA ARG A 149 2.88 16.64 21.95
C ARG A 149 3.64 17.09 20.71
N TYR A 150 3.55 16.28 19.65
CA TYR A 150 4.21 16.54 18.38
C TYR A 150 3.22 16.35 17.24
N THR A 151 3.03 17.39 16.44
CA THR A 151 2.11 17.38 15.30
C THR A 151 2.78 17.91 14.04
N ALA A 152 2.17 17.67 12.88
CA ALA A 152 2.53 18.35 11.64
C ALA A 152 1.26 18.67 10.82
N PRO A 153 1.26 19.77 10.07
CA PRO A 153 0.12 20.14 9.25
C PRO A 153 -0.01 19.23 8.02
N ALA A 154 -1.17 18.61 7.81
CA ALA A 154 -1.37 17.69 6.68
C ALA A 154 -1.18 18.39 5.31
N LEU A 155 -1.55 19.67 5.22
CA LEU A 155 -1.38 20.49 4.02
C LEU A 155 0.09 20.70 3.64
N MET A 156 1.03 20.62 4.59
CA MET A 156 2.46 20.70 4.28
C MET A 156 2.92 19.53 3.42
N TRP A 157 2.39 18.33 3.66
CA TRP A 157 2.69 17.16 2.82
C TRP A 157 2.03 17.27 1.44
N VAL A 158 0.82 17.85 1.35
CA VAL A 158 0.17 18.16 0.07
C VAL A 158 1.03 19.12 -0.75
N GLU A 159 1.45 20.22 -0.14
CA GLU A 159 2.27 21.24 -0.80
C GLU A 159 3.67 20.72 -1.14
N ALA A 160 4.26 19.89 -0.30
CA ALA A 160 5.53 19.23 -0.59
C ALA A 160 5.45 18.35 -1.85
N LEU A 161 4.34 17.64 -2.05
CA LEU A 161 4.11 16.83 -3.25
C LEU A 161 3.95 17.70 -4.50
N ASP A 162 3.14 18.76 -4.42
CA ASP A 162 3.01 19.75 -5.51
C ASP A 162 4.37 20.35 -5.91
N MET A 163 5.15 20.79 -4.92
CA MET A 163 6.47 21.38 -5.12
C MET A 163 7.45 20.36 -5.72
N MET A 164 7.44 19.11 -5.24
CA MET A 164 8.30 18.04 -5.76
C MET A 164 8.01 17.77 -7.24
N LEU A 165 6.75 17.61 -7.61
CA LEU A 165 6.36 17.34 -9.00
C LEU A 165 6.67 18.54 -9.91
N THR A 166 6.46 19.76 -9.42
CA THR A 166 6.82 20.99 -10.15
C THR A 166 8.32 21.06 -10.40
N LYS A 167 9.14 20.82 -9.38
CA LYS A 167 10.61 20.78 -9.49
C LYS A 167 11.09 19.73 -10.49
N LEU A 168 10.51 18.54 -10.48
CA LEU A 168 10.81 17.50 -11.46
C LEU A 168 10.43 17.93 -12.89
N ALA A 169 9.29 18.60 -13.06
CA ALA A 169 8.85 19.12 -14.36
C ALA A 169 9.80 20.19 -14.91
N GLU A 170 10.21 21.14 -14.06
CA GLU A 170 11.17 22.19 -14.39
C GLU A 170 12.55 21.61 -14.76
N ASP A 171 12.94 20.51 -14.12
CA ASP A 171 14.15 19.73 -14.43
C ASP A 171 14.03 18.90 -15.73
N GLY A 172 12.90 18.96 -16.44
CA GLY A 172 12.66 18.21 -17.69
C GLY A 172 12.48 16.70 -17.47
N PHE A 173 12.01 16.28 -16.29
CA PHE A 173 11.83 14.86 -15.99
C PHE A 173 10.78 14.21 -16.91
N PRO A 174 11.07 13.04 -17.52
CA PRO A 174 10.18 12.44 -18.52
C PRO A 174 9.04 11.62 -17.88
N PHE A 175 8.05 12.31 -17.31
CA PHE A 175 6.91 11.70 -16.61
C PHE A 175 6.14 10.66 -17.43
N HIS A 176 6.07 10.83 -18.75
CA HIS A 176 5.39 9.89 -19.66
C HIS A 176 6.01 8.48 -19.65
N LYS A 177 7.25 8.33 -19.16
CA LYS A 177 7.94 7.04 -19.01
C LYS A 177 7.66 6.36 -17.68
N VAL A 178 7.04 7.05 -16.72
CA VAL A 178 6.78 6.49 -15.40
C VAL A 178 5.70 5.42 -15.50
N TYR A 179 6.09 4.18 -15.22
CA TYR A 179 5.22 3.01 -15.28
C TYR A 179 4.52 2.78 -13.93
N ALA A 180 5.23 2.97 -12.82
CA ALA A 180 4.66 2.79 -11.50
C ALA A 180 5.29 3.70 -10.43
N ILE A 181 4.48 4.01 -9.42
CA ILE A 181 4.84 4.84 -8.27
C ILE A 181 4.51 4.07 -6.99
N SER A 182 5.43 4.09 -6.03
CA SER A 182 5.22 3.65 -4.65
C SER A 182 5.97 4.59 -3.71
N GLY A 183 5.85 4.37 -2.41
CA GLY A 183 6.62 5.13 -1.45
C GLY A 183 6.58 4.60 -0.03
N SER A 184 7.47 5.19 0.75
CA SER A 184 7.48 5.15 2.20
C SER A 184 6.92 6.43 2.80
N ALA A 185 6.41 6.32 4.01
CA ALA A 185 6.21 7.46 4.88
C ALA A 185 6.58 7.12 6.32
N GLN A 186 6.88 8.14 7.11
CA GLN A 186 7.06 7.97 8.55
C GLN A 186 5.85 7.26 9.18
N GLN A 187 6.12 6.28 10.03
CA GLN A 187 5.07 5.42 10.59
C GLN A 187 4.20 6.14 11.61
N HIS A 188 3.05 5.53 11.92
CA HIS A 188 2.12 5.86 13.01
C HIS A 188 1.35 7.18 12.89
N GLY A 189 1.92 8.19 12.23
CA GLY A 189 1.24 9.46 12.00
C GLY A 189 -0.06 9.27 11.22
N SER A 190 -1.08 10.06 11.53
CA SER A 190 -2.42 9.89 10.98
C SER A 190 -3.05 11.19 10.50
N VAL A 191 -3.78 11.08 9.38
CA VAL A 191 -4.53 12.18 8.75
C VAL A 191 -6.02 11.86 8.84
N PHE A 192 -6.81 12.87 9.19
CA PHE A 192 -8.25 12.78 9.41
C PHE A 192 -8.96 13.58 8.31
N TRP A 193 -9.48 12.89 7.30
CA TRP A 193 -10.17 13.51 6.18
C TRP A 193 -11.57 13.95 6.59
N ALA A 194 -11.94 15.19 6.24
CA ALA A 194 -13.25 15.74 6.51
C ALA A 194 -14.35 15.05 5.68
N GLN A 195 -15.58 15.06 6.17
CA GLN A 195 -16.76 14.65 5.41
C GLN A 195 -16.81 15.33 4.04
N GLY A 196 -17.05 14.54 2.99
CA GLY A 196 -17.11 14.98 1.60
C GLY A 196 -15.75 15.15 0.91
N ALA A 197 -14.62 14.97 1.60
CA ALA A 197 -13.29 15.16 1.00
C ALA A 197 -13.04 14.21 -0.17
N ARG A 198 -13.50 12.95 -0.09
CA ARG A 198 -13.40 11.97 -1.18
C ARG A 198 -14.12 12.44 -2.43
N ASP A 199 -15.42 12.64 -2.31
CA ASP A 199 -16.32 12.77 -3.45
C ASP A 199 -16.41 14.21 -3.98
N SER A 200 -16.12 15.21 -3.15
CA SER A 200 -16.14 16.62 -3.57
C SER A 200 -14.78 17.14 -4.00
N LEU A 201 -13.68 16.58 -3.46
CA LEU A 201 -12.33 17.11 -3.70
C LEU A 201 -11.42 16.11 -4.43
N LEU A 202 -11.08 14.98 -3.81
CA LEU A 202 -10.05 14.05 -4.34
C LEU A 202 -10.40 13.51 -5.73
N LYS A 203 -11.65 13.09 -5.94
CA LYS A 203 -12.09 12.53 -7.24
C LYS A 203 -12.23 13.57 -8.35
N ASN A 204 -12.26 14.86 -8.01
CA ASN A 204 -12.58 15.95 -8.94
C ASN A 204 -11.45 16.97 -9.05
N LEU A 205 -10.19 16.52 -8.91
CA LEU A 205 -9.03 17.41 -9.01
C LEU A 205 -8.93 18.05 -10.41
N ASP A 206 -8.87 19.37 -10.44
CA ASP A 206 -8.72 20.24 -11.61
C ASP A 206 -7.22 20.40 -11.95
N PRO A 207 -6.75 19.90 -13.12
CA PRO A 207 -5.33 19.93 -13.50
C PRO A 207 -4.78 21.33 -13.74
N SER A 208 -5.64 22.35 -13.89
CA SER A 208 -5.19 23.74 -14.01
C SER A 208 -4.73 24.35 -12.68
N LYS A 209 -5.12 23.75 -11.55
CA LYS A 209 -4.84 24.23 -10.19
C LYS A 209 -3.84 23.33 -9.46
N SER A 210 -3.21 23.82 -8.40
CA SER A 210 -2.37 22.99 -7.52
C SER A 210 -3.22 22.13 -6.59
N LEU A 211 -2.68 21.03 -6.04
CA LEU A 211 -3.37 20.25 -5.00
C LEU A 211 -3.66 21.12 -3.78
N LEU A 212 -2.67 21.91 -3.33
CA LEU A 212 -2.81 22.78 -2.16
C LEU A 212 -4.02 23.70 -2.26
N SER A 213 -4.24 24.33 -3.43
CA SER A 213 -5.37 25.25 -3.63
C SER A 213 -6.74 24.58 -3.58
N GLN A 214 -6.79 23.26 -3.81
CA GLN A 214 -8.02 22.48 -3.89
C GLN A 214 -8.33 21.73 -2.60
N LEU A 215 -7.30 21.38 -1.82
CA LEU A 215 -7.42 20.51 -0.64
C LEU A 215 -7.40 21.25 0.70
N GLN A 216 -7.48 22.59 0.72
CA GLN A 216 -7.43 23.38 1.96
C GLN A 216 -8.46 22.95 3.02
N ASN A 217 -9.63 22.48 2.59
CA ASN A 217 -10.73 22.05 3.44
C ASN A 217 -10.92 20.52 3.48
N ALA A 218 -9.92 19.75 3.04
CA ALA A 218 -10.03 18.30 2.95
C ALA A 218 -9.87 17.57 4.31
N PHE A 219 -9.53 18.28 5.39
CA PHE A 219 -9.13 17.69 6.67
C PHE A 219 -10.00 18.18 7.83
N ALA A 220 -10.44 17.24 8.67
CA ALA A 220 -11.24 17.53 9.87
C ALA A 220 -10.41 18.20 10.98
N THR A 221 -9.11 17.97 11.00
CA THR A 221 -8.14 18.70 11.81
C THR A 221 -6.95 19.12 10.95
N LYS A 222 -6.39 20.28 11.25
CA LYS A 222 -5.20 20.80 10.54
C LYS A 222 -3.94 20.05 10.92
N GLU A 223 -3.86 19.64 12.20
CA GLU A 223 -2.66 19.06 12.80
C GLU A 223 -2.80 17.55 12.93
N SER A 224 -1.86 16.83 12.31
CA SER A 224 -1.75 15.38 12.37
C SER A 224 -0.78 14.98 13.49
N PRO A 225 -1.15 14.05 14.39
CA PRO A 225 -0.21 13.52 15.38
C PRO A 225 0.93 12.79 14.70
N MET A 226 2.13 12.92 15.24
CA MET A 226 3.38 12.40 14.67
C MET A 226 3.92 11.24 15.49
N TRP A 227 4.85 10.46 14.91
CA TRP A 227 5.47 9.30 15.59
C TRP A 227 6.21 9.66 16.90
N MET A 228 6.55 10.92 17.10
CA MET A 228 7.19 11.44 18.31
C MET A 228 6.19 11.74 19.43
N ASP A 229 4.90 11.77 19.14
CA ASP A 229 3.88 12.11 20.13
C ASP A 229 3.81 11.04 21.22
N SER A 230 3.89 11.50 22.47
CA SER A 230 3.93 10.65 23.66
C SER A 230 2.85 11.02 24.68
N THR A 231 1.70 11.53 24.22
CA THR A 231 0.68 12.14 25.10
C THR A 231 -0.54 11.25 25.38
N THR A 232 -0.52 10.00 24.93
CA THR A 232 -1.67 9.09 24.94
C THR A 232 -1.52 7.93 25.91
N SER A 233 -0.70 8.06 26.96
CA SER A 233 -0.47 6.97 27.92
C SER A 233 -1.77 6.49 28.58
N ALA A 234 -2.71 7.40 28.86
CA ALA A 234 -4.03 7.04 29.39
C ALA A 234 -4.84 6.18 28.40
N GLN A 235 -4.83 6.53 27.11
CA GLN A 235 -5.50 5.77 26.07
C GLN A 235 -4.82 4.42 25.83
N CYS A 236 -3.49 4.35 25.91
CA CYS A 236 -2.75 3.09 25.87
C CYS A 236 -3.21 2.13 26.97
N HIS A 237 -3.26 2.60 28.23
CA HIS A 237 -3.71 1.76 29.34
C HIS A 237 -5.16 1.31 29.18
N ALA A 238 -6.04 2.20 28.72
CA ALA A 238 -7.45 1.87 28.53
C ALA A 238 -7.68 0.87 27.37
N ILE A 239 -6.88 0.93 26.31
CA ILE A 239 -6.89 -0.09 25.24
C ILE A 239 -6.32 -1.41 25.77
N GLU A 240 -5.22 -1.37 26.51
CA GLU A 240 -4.64 -2.57 27.13
C GLU A 240 -5.63 -3.25 28.08
N GLU A 241 -6.27 -2.51 28.98
CA GLU A 241 -7.28 -3.06 29.91
C GLU A 241 -8.43 -3.76 29.18
N ALA A 242 -8.95 -3.14 28.11
CA ALA A 242 -10.04 -3.71 27.31
C ALA A 242 -9.65 -5.00 26.55
N LEU A 243 -8.36 -5.20 26.29
CA LEU A 243 -7.83 -6.31 25.49
C LEU A 243 -7.08 -7.37 26.32
N GLY A 244 -7.30 -7.42 27.63
CA GLY A 244 -6.67 -8.41 28.51
C GLY A 244 -5.26 -8.03 28.96
N GLY A 245 -4.99 -6.73 29.08
CA GLY A 245 -3.71 -6.15 29.48
C GLY A 245 -2.69 -6.09 28.35
N ALA A 246 -1.49 -5.58 28.66
CA ALA A 246 -0.39 -5.45 27.71
C ALA A 246 -0.01 -6.77 27.01
N ALA A 247 -0.14 -7.90 27.71
CA ALA A 247 0.11 -9.23 27.14
C ALA A 247 -0.92 -9.62 26.08
N GLY A 248 -2.21 -9.34 26.32
CA GLY A 248 -3.28 -9.59 25.35
C GLY A 248 -3.14 -8.74 24.09
N VAL A 249 -2.84 -7.45 24.25
CA VAL A 249 -2.53 -6.56 23.12
C VAL A 249 -1.31 -7.07 22.35
N THR A 250 -0.22 -7.43 23.04
CA THR A 250 0.99 -7.94 22.37
C THR A 250 0.73 -9.22 21.60
N ALA A 251 -0.07 -10.15 22.15
CA ALA A 251 -0.43 -11.37 21.45
C ALA A 251 -1.26 -11.11 20.19
N LEU A 252 -2.14 -10.10 20.23
CA LEU A 252 -3.02 -9.73 19.12
C LEU A 252 -2.29 -8.93 18.03
N THR A 253 -1.55 -7.89 18.43
CA THR A 253 -1.02 -6.85 17.54
C THR A 253 0.51 -6.84 17.46
N GLY A 254 1.20 -7.77 18.13
CA GLY A 254 2.65 -7.97 18.09
C GLY A 254 3.47 -7.03 18.97
N SER A 255 2.83 -6.05 19.58
CA SER A 255 3.46 -5.04 20.45
C SER A 255 2.47 -4.64 21.53
N ARG A 256 2.98 -4.21 22.68
CA ARG A 256 2.18 -3.48 23.67
C ARG A 256 1.66 -2.16 23.08
N SER A 257 0.68 -1.53 23.73
CA SER A 257 0.22 -0.22 23.28
C SER A 257 1.29 0.83 23.58
N LEU A 258 1.69 1.59 22.56
CA LEU A 258 2.67 2.66 22.66
C LEU A 258 2.01 3.98 22.26
N GLU A 259 2.42 5.08 22.89
CA GLU A 259 1.70 6.36 22.78
C GLU A 259 1.64 6.89 21.33
N ARG A 260 2.71 6.67 20.58
CA ARG A 260 2.76 7.08 19.18
C ARG A 260 1.87 6.27 18.26
N TYR A 261 1.45 5.06 18.66
CA TYR A 261 0.66 4.19 17.79
C TYR A 261 -0.70 4.82 17.49
N THR A 262 -1.18 4.56 16.30
CA THR A 262 -2.30 5.28 15.71
C THR A 262 -3.62 5.06 16.46
N GLY A 263 -3.88 3.85 16.98
CA GLY A 263 -5.05 3.56 17.79
C GLY A 263 -5.19 4.49 18.99
N PRO A 264 -4.21 4.53 19.92
CA PRO A 264 -4.21 5.48 21.04
C PRO A 264 -4.39 6.96 20.62
N GLN A 265 -3.79 7.39 19.50
CA GLN A 265 -3.95 8.74 18.97
C GLN A 265 -5.38 9.00 18.47
N ILE A 266 -6.00 8.05 17.75
CA ILE A 266 -7.41 8.12 17.33
C ILE A 266 -8.33 8.18 18.55
N ARG A 267 -8.09 7.32 19.55
CA ARG A 267 -8.88 7.31 20.79
C ARG A 267 -8.81 8.66 21.50
N ARG A 268 -7.64 9.29 21.57
CA ARG A 268 -7.49 10.63 22.14
C ARG A 268 -8.25 11.68 21.34
N ILE A 269 -8.22 11.64 20.01
CA ILE A 269 -9.03 12.56 19.18
C ILE A 269 -10.51 12.37 19.48
N TYR A 270 -10.99 11.13 19.54
CA TYR A 270 -12.37 10.83 19.91
C TYR A 270 -12.74 11.38 21.31
N GLU A 271 -11.91 11.14 22.33
CA GLU A 271 -12.19 11.53 23.72
C GLU A 271 -12.05 13.05 23.98
N THR A 272 -11.18 13.76 23.26
CA THR A 272 -10.83 15.17 23.54
C THR A 272 -11.30 16.16 22.48
N GLN A 273 -11.61 15.68 21.27
CA GLN A 273 -12.00 16.47 20.10
C GLN A 273 -13.10 15.73 19.34
N GLU A 274 -14.19 15.43 20.03
CA GLU A 274 -15.28 14.59 19.52
C GLU A 274 -15.84 15.11 18.18
N ASP A 275 -16.01 16.43 18.05
CA ASP A 275 -16.45 17.08 16.81
C ASP A 275 -15.54 16.77 15.61
N VAL A 276 -14.22 16.73 15.83
CA VAL A 276 -13.24 16.36 14.79
C VAL A 276 -13.44 14.91 14.37
N TYR A 277 -13.62 14.00 15.34
CA TYR A 277 -13.83 12.59 15.03
C TYR A 277 -15.12 12.35 14.24
N HIS A 278 -16.22 13.03 14.59
CA HIS A 278 -17.49 12.93 13.87
C HIS A 278 -17.45 13.60 12.50
N ALA A 279 -16.73 14.72 12.38
CA ALA A 279 -16.46 15.37 11.10
C ALA A 279 -15.46 14.60 10.21
N THR A 280 -14.86 13.52 10.70
CA THR A 280 -13.92 12.68 9.94
C THR A 280 -14.67 11.58 9.18
N GLU A 281 -14.52 11.49 7.86
CA GLU A 281 -15.04 10.37 7.07
C GLU A 281 -14.01 9.24 6.88
N ARG A 282 -12.72 9.59 6.89
CA ARG A 282 -11.62 8.64 6.65
C ARG A 282 -10.43 8.97 7.54
N VAL A 283 -9.78 7.95 8.08
CA VAL A 283 -8.47 8.04 8.73
C VAL A 283 -7.44 7.30 7.89
N SER A 284 -6.33 7.97 7.60
CA SER A 284 -5.19 7.42 6.84
C SER A 284 -3.93 7.47 7.68
N LEU A 285 -3.06 6.46 7.56
CA LEU A 285 -1.64 6.66 7.88
C LEU A 285 -0.99 7.56 6.83
N ILE A 286 0.10 8.25 7.17
CA ILE A 286 0.79 9.16 6.23
C ILE A 286 1.15 8.44 4.92
N SER A 287 1.51 7.15 4.97
CA SER A 287 1.76 6.29 3.80
C SER A 287 0.54 6.22 2.88
N SER A 288 -0.59 5.73 3.40
CA SER A 288 -1.86 5.65 2.66
C SER A 288 -2.41 7.02 2.26
N PHE A 289 -2.15 8.07 3.04
CA PHE A 289 -2.51 9.45 2.73
C PHE A 289 -1.80 9.94 1.46
N MET A 290 -0.47 9.77 1.39
CA MET A 290 0.32 10.15 0.22
C MET A 290 -0.09 9.37 -1.03
N ALA A 291 -0.36 8.06 -0.88
CA ALA A 291 -0.93 7.26 -1.96
C ALA A 291 -2.30 7.77 -2.41
N SER A 292 -3.14 8.23 -1.48
CA SER A 292 -4.49 8.74 -1.78
C SER A 292 -4.44 10.01 -2.63
N LEU A 293 -3.48 10.90 -2.38
CA LEU A 293 -3.27 12.09 -3.21
C LEU A 293 -3.02 11.70 -4.67
N LEU A 294 -2.15 10.72 -4.91
CA LEU A 294 -1.80 10.24 -6.25
C LEU A 294 -2.97 9.50 -6.94
N LEU A 295 -3.78 8.77 -6.19
CA LEU A 295 -4.96 8.08 -6.71
C LEU A 295 -6.12 9.01 -7.02
N GLY A 296 -6.23 10.16 -6.33
CA GLY A 296 -7.46 10.95 -6.30
C GLY A 296 -8.63 10.18 -5.68
N ASP A 297 -8.32 9.20 -4.82
CA ASP A 297 -9.27 8.43 -4.03
C ASP A 297 -8.53 7.85 -2.81
N TYR A 298 -9.25 7.33 -1.81
CA TYR A 298 -8.63 6.75 -0.62
C TYR A 298 -7.90 5.45 -0.91
N ALA A 299 -6.59 5.46 -0.67
CA ALA A 299 -5.79 4.26 -0.59
C ALA A 299 -6.12 3.47 0.68
N ALA A 300 -6.03 2.14 0.56
CA ALA A 300 -6.04 1.25 1.71
C ALA A 300 -4.72 1.38 2.49
N ILE A 301 -4.80 1.12 3.80
CA ILE A 301 -3.62 0.95 4.65
C ILE A 301 -3.06 -0.45 4.39
N ASP A 302 -1.75 -0.59 4.23
CA ASP A 302 -1.15 -1.90 4.02
C ASP A 302 -0.94 -2.65 5.33
N HIS A 303 -0.85 -3.98 5.27
CA HIS A 303 -0.62 -4.80 6.47
C HIS A 303 0.65 -4.42 7.24
N SER A 304 1.71 -3.97 6.55
CA SER A 304 2.98 -3.72 7.21
C SER A 304 2.95 -2.45 8.05
N ASP A 305 2.35 -1.37 7.56
CA ASP A 305 2.22 -0.13 8.33
C ASP A 305 1.07 -0.21 9.35
N ALA A 306 0.01 -0.98 9.04
CA ALA A 306 -1.08 -1.27 9.99
C ALA A 306 -0.62 -1.97 11.26
N ALA A 307 0.47 -2.75 11.20
CA ALA A 307 1.07 -3.39 12.36
C ALA A 307 1.52 -2.36 13.43
N GLY A 308 1.78 -1.11 13.04
CA GLY A 308 2.14 -0.01 13.92
C GLY A 308 0.95 0.76 14.53
N MET A 309 -0.26 0.21 14.52
CA MET A 309 -1.48 0.94 14.92
C MET A 309 -2.12 0.47 16.24
N THR A 310 -1.78 -0.71 16.77
CA THR A 310 -2.55 -1.40 17.83
C THR A 310 -3.96 -1.85 17.40
N LEU A 311 -4.25 -1.96 16.09
CA LEU A 311 -5.61 -2.23 15.60
C LEU A 311 -5.75 -3.51 14.78
N MET A 312 -4.66 -3.97 14.16
CA MET A 312 -4.68 -5.15 13.30
C MET A 312 -4.37 -6.41 14.12
N ASP A 313 -5.18 -7.45 13.94
CA ASP A 313 -4.82 -8.82 14.32
C ASP A 313 -3.72 -9.31 13.37
N LEU A 314 -2.51 -9.50 13.89
CA LEU A 314 -1.36 -9.90 13.08
C LEU A 314 -1.47 -11.32 12.53
N HIS A 315 -2.16 -12.22 13.22
CA HIS A 315 -2.30 -13.61 12.79
C HIS A 315 -3.22 -13.71 11.59
N HIS A 316 -4.35 -13.00 11.63
CA HIS A 316 -5.34 -13.01 10.56
C HIS A 316 -5.08 -11.95 9.48
N ARG A 317 -4.20 -10.96 9.76
CA ARG A 317 -3.92 -9.79 8.90
C ARG A 317 -5.20 -9.04 8.53
N ASN A 318 -6.07 -8.86 9.51
CA ASN A 318 -7.29 -8.09 9.38
C ASN A 318 -7.46 -7.20 10.62
N TRP A 319 -8.34 -6.21 10.56
CA TRP A 319 -8.66 -5.42 11.75
C TRP A 319 -9.27 -6.29 12.84
N SER A 320 -8.83 -6.12 14.08
CA SER A 320 -9.44 -6.78 15.23
C SER A 320 -10.70 -6.02 15.66
N PRO A 321 -11.89 -6.62 15.63
CA PRO A 321 -13.11 -5.97 16.11
C PRO A 321 -12.98 -5.48 17.56
N ASP A 322 -12.33 -6.27 18.42
CA ASP A 322 -12.12 -5.90 19.82
C ASP A 322 -11.21 -4.68 19.96
N ALA A 323 -10.11 -4.63 19.19
CA ALA A 323 -9.20 -3.48 19.22
C ALA A 323 -9.84 -2.21 18.67
N LEU A 324 -10.66 -2.32 17.61
CA LEU A 324 -11.43 -1.22 17.07
C LEU A 324 -12.44 -0.70 18.10
N ASN A 325 -13.21 -1.58 18.72
CA ASN A 325 -14.19 -1.25 19.76
C ASN A 325 -13.54 -0.62 21.01
N ALA A 326 -12.35 -1.09 21.39
CA ALA A 326 -11.55 -0.50 22.47
C ALA A 326 -10.97 0.88 22.11
N THR A 327 -11.02 1.30 20.85
CA THR A 327 -10.41 2.55 20.38
C THR A 327 -11.43 3.65 20.18
N ALA A 328 -12.39 3.47 19.26
CA ALA A 328 -13.40 4.48 18.94
C ALA A 328 -14.60 3.87 18.18
N PRO A 329 -15.81 4.45 18.32
CA PRO A 329 -17.00 3.93 17.66
C PRO A 329 -16.96 4.12 16.15
N GLY A 330 -17.44 3.14 15.37
CA GLY A 330 -17.51 3.23 13.90
C GLY A 330 -16.16 3.31 13.20
N LEU A 331 -15.06 2.91 13.87
CA LEU A 331 -13.71 3.12 13.36
C LEU A 331 -13.41 2.29 12.10
N LEU A 332 -14.02 1.11 11.94
CA LEU A 332 -13.84 0.26 10.75
C LEU A 332 -14.18 1.02 9.46
N ASP A 333 -15.29 1.76 9.44
CA ASP A 333 -15.73 2.49 8.24
C ASP A 333 -14.74 3.62 7.88
N LYS A 334 -14.17 4.26 8.90
CA LYS A 334 -13.17 5.32 8.73
C LYS A 334 -11.81 4.78 8.27
N LEU A 335 -11.45 3.54 8.58
CA LEU A 335 -10.20 2.90 8.14
C LEU A 335 -10.33 2.18 6.80
N GLY A 336 -11.52 1.62 6.53
CA GLY A 336 -11.79 0.70 5.42
C GLY A 336 -10.91 -0.56 5.42
N PRO A 337 -10.86 -1.29 4.31
CA PRO A 337 -10.14 -2.56 4.25
C PRO A 337 -8.62 -2.34 4.25
N LEU A 338 -7.91 -3.36 4.73
CA LEU A 338 -6.46 -3.48 4.60
C LEU A 338 -6.07 -3.99 3.21
N ALA A 339 -4.84 -3.66 2.79
CA ALA A 339 -4.26 -4.13 1.55
C ALA A 339 -2.95 -4.89 1.76
N LEU A 340 -2.59 -5.70 0.76
CA LEU A 340 -1.27 -6.31 0.72
C LEU A 340 -0.21 -5.23 0.42
N PRO A 341 0.99 -5.31 1.04
CA PRO A 341 2.05 -4.33 0.81
C PRO A 341 2.51 -4.22 -0.65
N HIS A 342 2.24 -5.23 -1.48
CA HIS A 342 2.68 -5.29 -2.88
C HIS A 342 1.52 -5.24 -3.89
N SER A 343 0.30 -4.94 -3.44
CA SER A 343 -0.84 -4.82 -4.36
C SER A 343 -0.78 -3.52 -5.16
N ILE A 344 -1.42 -3.53 -6.32
CA ILE A 344 -1.76 -2.31 -7.05
C ILE A 344 -2.93 -1.64 -6.33
N ALA A 345 -2.70 -0.44 -5.80
CA ALA A 345 -3.74 0.36 -5.14
C ALA A 345 -4.69 0.98 -6.17
N GLY A 346 -4.21 1.29 -7.37
CA GLY A 346 -5.03 1.82 -8.46
C GLY A 346 -4.19 2.44 -9.58
N LYS A 347 -4.85 3.16 -10.48
CA LYS A 347 -4.18 3.98 -11.49
C LYS A 347 -3.96 5.39 -10.96
N LEU A 348 -2.91 6.05 -11.43
CA LEU A 348 -2.66 7.46 -11.17
C LEU A 348 -3.86 8.31 -11.64
N HIS A 349 -4.25 9.31 -10.84
CA HIS A 349 -5.37 10.19 -11.17
C HIS A 349 -5.11 10.98 -12.48
N PRO A 350 -6.15 11.20 -13.33
CA PRO A 350 -6.02 12.00 -14.56
C PRO A 350 -5.43 13.40 -14.38
N TYR A 351 -5.61 14.01 -13.19
CA TYR A 351 -4.96 15.25 -12.79
C TYR A 351 -3.45 15.26 -13.13
N TYR A 352 -2.73 14.19 -12.82
CA TYR A 352 -1.28 14.12 -13.04
C TYR A 352 -0.93 13.84 -14.52
N VAL A 353 -1.80 13.15 -15.24
CA VAL A 353 -1.65 12.92 -16.69
C VAL A 353 -1.73 14.26 -17.41
N GLU A 354 -2.78 15.05 -17.15
CA GLU A 354 -3.00 16.33 -17.82
C GLU A 354 -2.01 17.41 -17.38
N ARG A 355 -1.69 17.47 -16.08
CA ARG A 355 -0.83 18.52 -15.53
C ARG A 355 0.66 18.29 -15.75
N TYR A 356 1.13 17.05 -15.66
CA TYR A 356 2.56 16.72 -15.69
C TYR A 356 2.95 15.75 -16.81
N ASN A 357 2.02 15.36 -17.68
CA ASN A 357 2.26 14.42 -18.78
C ASN A 357 2.75 13.03 -18.30
N PHE A 358 2.20 12.53 -17.19
CA PHE A 358 2.37 11.13 -16.81
C PHE A 358 1.67 10.19 -17.81
N SER A 359 2.14 8.95 -17.87
CA SER A 359 1.42 7.90 -18.59
C SER A 359 0.03 7.65 -17.94
N PRO A 360 -1.07 7.57 -18.72
CA PRO A 360 -2.38 7.19 -18.18
C PRO A 360 -2.45 5.73 -17.69
N ASN A 361 -1.42 4.94 -17.99
CA ASN A 361 -1.26 3.58 -17.48
C ASN A 361 -0.39 3.49 -16.23
N CYS A 362 0.11 4.64 -15.72
CA CYS A 362 0.91 4.68 -14.51
C CYS A 362 0.13 4.07 -13.32
N GLN A 363 0.74 3.07 -12.68
CA GLN A 363 0.15 2.35 -11.56
C GLN A 363 0.64 2.91 -10.23
N ILE A 364 -0.28 3.03 -9.27
CA ILE A 364 0.08 3.28 -7.87
C ILE A 364 0.12 1.92 -7.17
N VAL A 365 1.30 1.56 -6.70
CA VAL A 365 1.50 0.41 -5.81
C VAL A 365 1.26 0.87 -4.38
N THR A 366 0.70 0.02 -3.53
CA THR A 366 0.42 0.35 -2.13
C THR A 366 1.68 0.87 -1.43
N TRP A 367 1.53 2.01 -0.74
CA TRP A 367 2.57 2.62 0.09
C TRP A 367 2.63 1.95 1.45
N SER A 368 3.76 2.06 2.13
CA SER A 368 3.99 1.44 3.44
C SER A 368 4.81 2.37 4.34
N GLY A 369 4.97 1.97 5.60
CA GLY A 369 5.85 2.63 6.56
C GLY A 369 7.33 2.59 6.16
N ASP A 370 8.10 3.61 6.53
CA ASP A 370 9.52 3.77 6.21
C ASP A 370 10.42 2.64 6.72
N ASN A 371 10.20 2.11 7.92
CA ASN A 371 10.97 0.97 8.43
C ASN A 371 10.75 -0.31 7.59
N PRO A 372 9.50 -0.74 7.30
CA PRO A 372 9.26 -1.80 6.32
C PRO A 372 9.93 -1.58 4.96
N CYS A 373 9.87 -0.36 4.44
CA CYS A 373 10.45 -0.02 3.13
C CYS A 373 11.98 -0.07 3.15
N SER A 374 12.59 0.37 4.25
CA SER A 374 14.03 0.30 4.48
C SER A 374 14.53 -1.14 4.56
N LEU A 375 13.69 -2.08 5.02
CA LEU A 375 14.01 -3.50 4.98
C LEU A 375 13.99 -4.04 3.53
N ALA A 376 13.10 -3.56 2.67
CA ALA A 376 12.99 -4.02 1.29
C ALA A 376 14.16 -3.57 0.38
N GLY A 377 14.79 -2.42 0.68
CA GLY A 377 15.89 -1.86 -0.12
C GLY A 377 17.18 -2.71 -0.19
N PRO A 378 17.75 -3.17 0.95
CA PRO A 378 19.02 -3.89 0.99
C PRO A 378 19.06 -5.24 0.27
N PHE A 379 17.91 -5.91 0.08
CA PHE A 379 17.87 -7.27 -0.51
C PHE A 379 18.15 -7.32 -2.02
N HIS A 380 18.40 -6.19 -2.68
CA HIS A 380 18.82 -6.12 -4.08
C HIS A 380 20.29 -5.69 -4.28
N SER A 381 21.06 -5.48 -3.20
CA SER A 381 22.46 -5.04 -3.26
C SER A 381 23.48 -6.18 -3.33
N TYR A 382 23.06 -7.43 -3.17
CA TYR A 382 23.95 -8.58 -3.30
C TYR A 382 23.79 -9.19 -4.69
N PRO A 383 24.84 -9.19 -5.54
CA PRO A 383 24.80 -10.02 -6.73
C PRO A 383 24.59 -11.48 -6.30
N PRO A 384 23.82 -12.28 -7.07
CA PRO A 384 23.76 -13.71 -6.83
C PRO A 384 25.19 -14.27 -6.90
N SER A 385 25.66 -14.82 -5.78
CA SER A 385 26.94 -15.53 -5.66
C SER A 385 26.98 -16.81 -6.48
#